data_AF-A0AAU8LXR3-F1
#
_entry.id   AF-A0AAU8LXR3-F1
#
_cell.length_a   1.000
_cell.length_b   1.000
_cell.length_c   1.000
_cell.angle_alpha   90.00
_cell.angle_beta   90.00
_cell.angle_gamma   90.00
#
_symmetry.space_group_name_H-M   'P 1'
#
loop_
_entity.id
_entity.type
_entity.pdbx_description
1 polymer ?
#
loop_
_entity_poly.entity_id
_entity_poly.type
_entity_poly.pdbx_seq_one_letter_code
_entity_poly.pdbx_strand_id
1 'polypeptide(L)'
;MNTKSFKRYEYLVYSCLILVAIILGLLGGGRNWDTVFSVLLNLSSELLSVGLLFFIMRLTIDKALAHQSEKIAVVLCYGSERIELPVELRRAEFTRAEILGRVGMIPMKDKGKRFSIKHFNTPDFLRAINTVAESEAEGSILSIPCDEEEFSQFDLPKN
;
A
#
# COMPACT_ATOMS: atom_id res chain seq x y z
N MET A 1 -10.60 3.81 -3.60
CA MET A 1 -11.24 2.97 -4.63
C MET A 1 -12.73 2.83 -4.29
N ASN A 2 -13.64 3.10 -5.24
CA ASN A 2 -15.07 3.34 -4.97
C ASN A 2 -15.82 2.01 -4.74
N THR A 3 -16.21 1.73 -3.49
CA THR A 3 -16.92 0.51 -3.04
C THR A 3 -18.24 0.26 -3.78
N LYS A 4 -18.85 1.29 -4.37
CA LYS A 4 -20.07 1.16 -5.18
C LYS A 4 -19.87 0.43 -6.50
N SER A 5 -18.74 0.64 -7.18
CA SER A 5 -18.47 -0.06 -8.45
C SER A 5 -18.23 -1.55 -8.20
N PHE A 6 -17.65 -1.90 -7.06
CA PHE A 6 -17.33 -3.28 -6.72
C PHE A 6 -18.57 -4.16 -6.53
N LYS A 7 -19.57 -3.67 -5.78
CA LYS A 7 -20.84 -4.39 -5.59
C LYS A 7 -21.55 -4.70 -6.91
N ARG A 8 -21.45 -3.82 -7.92
CA ARG A 8 -22.05 -4.05 -9.25
C ARG A 8 -21.45 -5.26 -9.97
N TYR A 9 -20.14 -5.51 -9.84
CA TYR A 9 -19.51 -6.67 -10.47
C TYR A 9 -19.92 -7.99 -9.79
N GLU A 10 -20.03 -7.99 -8.47
CA GLU A 10 -20.53 -9.14 -7.70
C GLU A 10 -21.94 -9.55 -8.17
N TYR A 11 -22.86 -8.59 -8.29
CA TYR A 11 -24.22 -8.85 -8.79
C TYR A 11 -24.23 -9.41 -10.22
N LEU A 12 -23.37 -8.89 -11.10
CA LEU A 12 -23.25 -9.38 -12.47
C LEU A 12 -22.79 -10.85 -12.51
N VAL A 13 -21.77 -11.20 -11.72
CA VAL A 13 -21.28 -12.58 -11.62
C VAL A 13 -22.37 -13.51 -11.12
N TYR A 14 -23.06 -13.17 -10.02
CA TYR A 14 -24.15 -14.00 -9.50
C TYR A 14 -25.32 -14.13 -10.49
N SER A 15 -25.67 -13.06 -11.20
CA SER A 15 -26.74 -13.10 -12.20
C SER A 15 -26.41 -14.02 -13.38
N CYS A 16 -25.16 -14.00 -13.87
CA CYS A 16 -24.70 -14.92 -14.91
C CYS A 16 -24.71 -16.38 -14.45
N LEU A 17 -24.27 -16.64 -13.21
CA LEU A 17 -24.28 -17.99 -12.61
C LEU A 17 -25.69 -18.60 -12.56
N ILE A 18 -26.66 -17.81 -12.10
CA ILE A 18 -28.06 -18.22 -12.02
C ILE A 18 -28.61 -18.50 -13.43
N LEU A 19 -28.29 -17.64 -14.40
CA LEU A 19 -28.77 -17.80 -15.78
C LEU A 19 -28.20 -19.07 -16.43
N VAL A 20 -26.91 -19.36 -16.22
CA VAL A 20 -26.29 -20.60 -16.69
C VAL A 20 -26.89 -21.84 -16.02
N ALA A 21 -27.13 -21.80 -14.70
CA ALA A 21 -27.79 -22.89 -13.99
C ALA A 21 -29.21 -23.16 -14.50
N ILE A 22 -29.98 -22.12 -14.81
CA ILE A 22 -31.32 -22.22 -15.40
C ILE A 22 -31.25 -22.83 -16.81
N ILE A 23 -30.33 -22.36 -17.66
CA ILE A 23 -30.15 -22.89 -19.03
C ILE A 23 -29.77 -24.38 -18.99
N LEU A 24 -28.88 -24.78 -18.08
CA LEU A 24 -28.49 -26.18 -17.90
C LEU A 24 -29.65 -27.05 -17.40
N GLY A 25 -30.46 -26.54 -16.45
CA GLY A 25 -31.66 -27.23 -15.98
C GLY A 25 -32.69 -27.44 -17.10
N LEU A 26 -32.88 -26.45 -17.97
CA LEU A 26 -33.79 -26.53 -19.12
C LEU A 26 -33.29 -27.48 -20.20
N LEU A 27 -31.97 -27.51 -20.47
CA LEU A 27 -31.37 -28.41 -21.47
C LEU A 27 -31.27 -29.87 -20.99
N GLY A 28 -31.23 -30.11 -19.69
CA GLY A 28 -31.15 -31.45 -19.09
C GLY A 28 -32.46 -32.25 -19.09
N GLY A 29 -33.61 -31.61 -19.35
CA GLY A 29 -34.95 -32.21 -19.27
C GLY A 29 -35.29 -33.29 -20.30
N GLY A 30 -34.38 -33.64 -21.23
CA GLY A 30 -34.68 -34.61 -22.30
C GLY A 30 -33.48 -35.38 -22.87
N ARG A 31 -32.31 -35.39 -22.20
CA ARG A 31 -31.06 -35.95 -22.75
C ARG A 31 -30.32 -36.85 -21.75
N ASN A 32 -29.46 -37.74 -22.23
CA ASN A 32 -28.66 -38.68 -21.42
C ASN A 32 -28.04 -37.99 -20.19
N TRP A 33 -28.39 -38.51 -19.01
CA TRP A 33 -27.96 -38.01 -17.71
C TRP A 33 -26.43 -37.88 -17.59
N ASP A 34 -25.67 -38.76 -18.24
CA ASP A 34 -24.19 -38.70 -18.25
C ASP A 34 -23.65 -37.42 -18.90
N THR A 35 -24.32 -36.92 -19.94
CA THR A 35 -23.94 -35.67 -20.61
C THR A 35 -24.29 -34.45 -19.76
N VAL A 36 -25.43 -34.48 -19.08
CA VAL A 36 -25.83 -33.40 -18.16
C VAL A 36 -24.88 -33.33 -16.98
N PHE A 37 -24.52 -34.50 -16.42
CA PHE A 37 -23.60 -34.60 -15.30
C PHE A 37 -22.18 -34.13 -15.63
N SER A 38 -21.64 -34.50 -16.80
CA SER A 38 -20.31 -34.05 -17.22
C SER A 38 -20.24 -32.54 -17.46
N VAL A 39 -21.29 -31.95 -18.05
CA VAL A 39 -21.39 -30.49 -18.21
C VAL A 39 -21.49 -29.79 -16.85
N LEU A 40 -22.28 -30.30 -15.91
CA LEU A 40 -22.38 -29.74 -14.56
C LEU A 40 -21.06 -29.79 -13.81
N LEU A 41 -20.33 -30.92 -13.89
CA LEU A 41 -19.01 -31.04 -13.28
C LEU A 41 -18.02 -30.04 -13.87
N ASN A 42 -17.96 -29.90 -15.19
CA ASN A 42 -17.06 -28.94 -15.85
C ASN A 42 -17.40 -27.50 -15.49
N LEU A 43 -18.69 -27.14 -15.46
CA LEU A 43 -19.10 -25.81 -15.06
C LEU A 43 -18.73 -25.55 -13.59
N SER A 44 -18.98 -26.52 -12.71
CA SER A 44 -18.66 -26.39 -11.29
C SER A 44 -17.17 -26.19 -11.03
N SER A 45 -16.30 -26.90 -11.78
CA SER A 45 -14.85 -26.79 -11.63
C SER A 45 -14.31 -25.45 -12.13
N GLU A 46 -14.86 -24.93 -13.23
CA GLU A 46 -14.54 -23.59 -13.74
C GLU A 46 -14.96 -22.49 -12.76
N LEU A 47 -16.18 -22.59 -12.21
CA LEU A 47 -16.68 -21.62 -11.24
C LEU A 47 -15.90 -21.64 -9.94
N LEU A 48 -15.50 -22.81 -9.47
CA LEU A 48 -14.65 -22.95 -8.30
C LEU A 48 -13.27 -22.34 -8.56
N SER A 49 -12.71 -22.56 -9.74
CA SER A 49 -11.42 -22.01 -10.16
C SER A 49 -11.44 -20.48 -10.24
N VAL A 50 -12.48 -19.90 -10.85
CA VAL A 50 -12.69 -18.44 -10.91
C VAL A 50 -12.91 -17.86 -9.52
N GLY A 51 -13.73 -18.51 -8.68
CA GLY A 51 -13.98 -18.11 -7.31
C GLY A 51 -12.71 -18.11 -6.45
N LEU A 52 -11.88 -19.14 -6.59
CA LEU A 52 -10.59 -19.25 -5.90
C LEU A 52 -9.62 -18.16 -6.34
N LEU A 53 -9.49 -17.93 -7.65
CA LEU A 53 -8.63 -16.87 -8.19
C LEU A 53 -9.06 -15.49 -7.67
N PHE A 54 -10.35 -15.20 -7.71
CA PHE A 54 -10.91 -13.95 -7.20
C PHE A 54 -10.65 -13.78 -5.70
N PHE A 55 -10.82 -14.86 -4.91
CA PHE A 55 -10.55 -14.85 -3.48
C PHE A 55 -9.07 -14.57 -3.17
N ILE A 56 -8.14 -15.24 -3.87
CA ILE A 56 -6.70 -15.00 -3.72
C ILE A 56 -6.36 -13.55 -4.10
N MET A 57 -6.88 -13.07 -5.22
CA MET A 57 -6.67 -11.69 -5.65
C MET A 57 -7.15 -10.69 -4.60
N ARG A 58 -8.32 -10.95 -4.00
CA ARG A 58 -8.89 -10.17 -2.90
C ARG A 58 -7.96 -10.12 -1.70
N LEU A 59 -7.51 -11.27 -1.21
CA LEU A 59 -6.56 -11.34 -0.09
C LEU A 59 -5.27 -10.58 -0.39
N THR A 60 -4.78 -10.68 -1.63
CA THR A 60 -3.52 -10.03 -2.04
C THR A 60 -3.67 -8.50 -2.08
N ILE A 61 -4.79 -8.01 -2.62
CA ILE A 61 -5.10 -6.57 -2.66
C ILE A 61 -5.28 -6.02 -1.25
N ASP A 62 -6.04 -6.70 -0.40
CA ASP A 62 -6.31 -6.23 0.96
C ASP A 62 -5.01 -6.20 1.79
N LYS A 63 -4.12 -7.19 1.63
CA LYS A 63 -2.77 -7.18 2.22
C LYS A 63 -1.94 -6.00 1.71
N ALA A 64 -1.91 -5.75 0.40
CA ALA A 64 -1.15 -4.65 -0.18
C ALA A 64 -1.67 -3.27 0.28
N LEU A 65 -2.99 -3.11 0.41
CA LEU A 65 -3.60 -1.88 0.93
C LEU A 65 -3.28 -1.65 2.40
N ALA A 66 -3.31 -2.71 3.22
CA ALA A 66 -2.91 -2.63 4.62
C ALA A 66 -1.45 -2.19 4.74
N HIS A 67 -0.56 -2.81 3.97
CA HIS A 67 0.86 -2.49 3.97
C HIS A 67 1.13 -1.03 3.56
N GLN A 68 0.40 -0.51 2.59
CA GLN A 68 0.50 0.90 2.16
C GLN A 68 0.02 1.91 3.22
N SER A 69 -0.82 1.48 4.16
CA SER A 69 -1.32 2.32 5.25
C SER A 69 -0.40 2.35 6.48
N GLU A 70 0.60 1.47 6.52
CA GLU A 70 1.61 1.44 7.58
C GLU A 70 2.37 2.76 7.66
N LYS A 71 2.78 3.10 8.87
CA LYS A 71 3.48 4.34 9.17
C LYS A 71 4.98 4.11 9.18
N ILE A 72 5.69 5.10 8.67
CA ILE A 72 7.14 5.16 8.60
C ILE A 72 7.56 6.39 9.40
N ALA A 73 8.40 6.17 10.40
CA ALA A 73 9.01 7.25 11.16
C ALA A 73 10.23 7.79 10.41
N VAL A 74 10.41 9.10 10.43
CA VAL A 74 11.59 9.76 9.86
C VAL A 74 12.31 10.47 10.99
N VAL A 75 13.62 10.28 11.06
CA VAL A 75 14.46 10.81 12.12
C VAL A 75 15.69 11.49 11.53
N LEU A 76 15.96 12.71 11.95
CA LEU A 76 17.24 13.39 11.69
C LEU A 76 18.21 12.99 12.80
N CYS A 77 19.41 12.54 12.44
CA CYS A 77 20.40 12.03 13.39
C CYS A 77 21.71 12.82 13.30
N TYR A 78 22.22 13.28 14.44
CA TYR A 78 23.57 13.81 14.57
C TYR A 78 24.23 13.24 15.84
N GLY A 79 25.28 12.42 15.68
CA GLY A 79 25.92 11.75 16.81
C GLY A 79 24.92 10.91 17.63
N SER A 80 24.73 11.26 18.90
CA SER A 80 23.73 10.66 19.80
C SER A 80 22.37 11.36 19.79
N GLU A 81 22.28 12.55 19.18
CA GLU A 81 21.05 13.34 19.14
C GLU A 81 20.15 12.92 17.97
N ARG A 82 18.85 12.90 18.23
CA ARG A 82 17.82 12.47 17.28
C ARG A 82 16.62 13.40 17.35
N ILE A 83 16.13 13.83 16.20
CA ILE A 83 14.89 14.61 16.06
C ILE A 83 13.92 13.78 15.24
N GLU A 84 12.81 13.40 15.85
CA GLU A 84 11.70 12.81 15.12
C GLU A 84 10.94 13.90 14.38
N LEU A 85 10.58 13.64 13.12
CA LEU A 85 9.75 14.57 12.37
C LEU A 85 8.35 14.64 13.02
N PRO A 86 7.73 15.82 13.06
CA PRO A 86 6.50 16.06 13.84
C PRO A 86 5.25 15.32 13.33
N VAL A 87 5.33 14.61 12.20
CA VAL A 87 4.22 13.87 11.61
C VAL A 87 4.71 12.55 11.01
N GLU A 88 4.05 11.46 11.37
CA GLU A 88 4.28 10.14 10.81
C GLU A 88 3.81 10.08 9.34
N LEU A 89 4.63 9.52 8.46
CA LEU A 89 4.29 9.37 7.04
C LEU A 89 3.71 7.98 6.76
N ARG A 90 2.65 7.92 5.96
CA ARG A 90 2.16 6.63 5.45
C ARG A 90 3.10 6.13 4.36
N ARG A 91 3.28 4.82 4.26
CA ARG A 91 4.10 4.19 3.20
C ARG A 91 3.66 4.60 1.80
N ALA A 92 2.36 4.73 1.56
CA ALA A 92 1.81 5.22 0.28
C ALA A 92 2.24 6.66 -0.09
N GLU A 93 2.56 7.48 0.91
CA GLU A 93 2.91 8.90 0.76
C GLU A 93 4.43 9.13 0.90
N PHE A 94 5.18 8.06 1.17
CA PHE A 94 6.60 8.09 1.49
C PHE A 94 7.44 8.39 0.26
N THR A 95 7.56 9.67 -0.05
CA THR A 95 8.31 10.20 -1.19
C THR A 95 9.33 11.22 -0.73
N ARG A 96 10.38 11.44 -1.55
CA ARG A 96 11.38 12.50 -1.29
C ARG A 96 10.73 13.87 -1.09
N ALA A 97 9.74 14.22 -1.90
CA ALA A 97 9.06 15.52 -1.82
C ALA A 97 8.32 15.68 -0.48
N GLU A 98 7.65 14.63 -0.03
CA GLU A 98 6.93 14.64 1.23
C GLU A 98 7.88 14.74 2.43
N ILE A 99 8.96 13.96 2.44
CA ILE A 99 10.01 14.04 3.48
C ILE A 99 10.57 15.47 3.55
N LEU A 100 10.92 16.06 2.41
CA LEU A 100 11.42 17.45 2.35
C LEU A 100 10.37 18.45 2.87
N GLY A 101 9.09 18.25 2.53
CA GLY A 101 8.00 19.06 3.03
C GLY A 101 7.89 19.00 4.56
N ARG A 102 7.98 17.80 5.14
CA ARG A 102 7.89 17.59 6.59
C ARG A 102 9.10 18.14 7.33
N VAL A 103 10.31 17.98 6.81
CA VAL A 103 11.52 18.60 7.39
C VAL A 103 11.40 20.12 7.35
N GLY A 104 10.83 20.68 6.28
CA GLY A 104 10.54 22.12 6.18
C GLY A 104 9.49 22.65 7.17
N MET A 105 8.75 21.78 7.85
CA MET A 105 7.83 22.18 8.93
C MET A 105 8.54 22.34 10.28
N ILE A 106 9.77 21.83 10.42
CA ILE A 106 10.56 21.99 11.65
C ILE A 106 10.94 23.47 11.77
N PRO A 107 10.66 24.13 12.91
CA PRO A 107 11.04 25.52 13.12
C PRO A 107 12.55 25.72 12.90
N MET A 108 12.92 26.77 12.18
CA MET A 108 14.32 27.16 12.00
C MET A 108 14.69 28.28 12.97
N LYS A 109 15.96 28.30 13.41
CA LYS A 109 16.49 29.41 14.21
C LYS A 109 16.43 30.74 13.45
N ASP A 110 16.78 30.70 12.18
CA ASP A 110 16.72 31.85 11.28
C ASP A 110 15.38 31.87 10.53
N LYS A 111 14.47 32.76 10.92
CA LYS A 111 13.15 32.90 10.27
C LYS A 111 13.29 33.23 8.79
N GLY A 112 12.60 32.47 7.94
CA GLY A 112 12.53 32.70 6.49
C GLY A 112 13.70 32.13 5.68
N LYS A 113 14.73 31.55 6.32
CA LYS A 113 15.70 30.72 5.60
C LYS A 113 15.09 29.38 5.21
N ARG A 114 15.67 28.77 4.17
CA ARG A 114 15.40 27.38 3.81
C ARG A 114 16.41 26.49 4.50
N PHE A 115 15.99 25.30 4.92
CA PHE A 115 16.92 24.30 5.44
C PHE A 115 17.85 23.79 4.33
N SER A 116 19.04 23.36 4.72
CA SER A 116 19.98 22.69 3.82
C SER A 116 20.52 21.44 4.51
N ILE A 117 20.29 20.28 3.90
CA ILE A 117 20.84 18.99 4.32
C ILE A 117 21.42 18.34 3.06
N LYS A 118 22.74 18.12 3.03
CA LYS A 118 23.48 17.59 1.88
C LYS A 118 22.99 16.20 1.50
N HIS A 119 22.66 15.39 2.50
CA HIS A 119 22.27 13.99 2.30
C HIS A 119 21.06 13.85 1.37
N PHE A 120 20.12 14.79 1.36
CA PHE A 120 18.91 14.74 0.51
C PHE A 120 19.14 14.79 -1.00
N ASN A 121 20.35 15.16 -1.42
CA ASN A 121 20.76 15.19 -2.82
C ASN A 121 21.68 14.03 -3.20
N THR A 122 21.87 13.06 -2.29
CA THR A 122 22.72 11.90 -2.54
C THR A 122 21.93 10.71 -3.12
N PRO A 123 22.58 9.86 -3.94
CA PRO A 123 21.99 8.59 -4.36
C PRO A 123 21.68 7.66 -3.18
N ASP A 124 22.47 7.75 -2.10
CA ASP A 124 22.28 6.95 -0.88
C ASP A 124 20.94 7.23 -0.22
N PHE A 125 20.54 8.50 -0.17
CA PHE A 125 19.23 8.88 0.36
C PHE A 125 18.09 8.30 -0.46
N LEU A 126 18.18 8.33 -1.80
CA LEU A 126 17.17 7.71 -2.68
C LEU A 126 17.09 6.20 -2.47
N ARG A 127 18.25 5.54 -2.34
CA ARG A 127 18.30 4.11 -2.00
C ARG A 127 17.64 3.82 -0.66
N ALA A 128 17.96 4.61 0.37
CA ALA A 128 17.40 4.46 1.70
C ALA A 128 15.87 4.63 1.71
N ILE A 129 15.34 5.62 0.98
CA ILE A 129 13.88 5.78 0.81
C ILE A 129 13.26 4.52 0.21
N ASN A 130 13.82 4.01 -0.89
CA ASN A 130 13.26 2.84 -1.56
C ASN A 130 13.32 1.60 -0.66
N THR A 131 14.45 1.37 0.02
CA THR A 131 14.59 0.25 0.96
C THR A 131 13.56 0.32 2.07
N VAL A 132 13.33 1.50 2.64
CA VAL A 132 12.32 1.69 3.70
C VAL A 132 10.90 1.56 3.14
N ALA A 133 10.63 2.05 1.93
CA ALA A 133 9.33 1.95 1.26
C ALA A 133 8.96 0.50 0.89
N GLU A 134 9.95 -0.32 0.53
CA GLU A 134 9.79 -1.73 0.12
C GLU A 134 9.89 -2.73 1.28
N SER A 135 10.37 -2.28 2.45
CA SER A 135 10.51 -3.10 3.65
C SER A 135 9.17 -3.67 4.13
N GLU A 136 9.03 -4.98 4.30
CA GLU A 136 7.83 -5.58 4.90
C GLU A 136 7.74 -5.38 6.42
N ALA A 137 8.75 -4.76 7.06
CA ALA A 137 8.78 -4.58 8.50
C ALA A 137 7.89 -3.42 8.96
N GLU A 138 6.98 -3.72 9.89
CA GLU A 138 6.17 -2.73 10.59
C GLU A 138 7.07 -1.80 11.42
N GLY A 139 6.76 -0.50 11.39
CA GLY A 139 7.52 0.50 12.15
C GLY A 139 8.91 0.79 11.57
N SER A 140 9.10 0.63 10.26
CA SER A 140 10.35 1.00 9.58
C SER A 140 10.69 2.47 9.85
N ILE A 141 11.98 2.73 10.13
CA ILE A 141 12.49 4.08 10.46
C ILE A 141 13.49 4.51 9.41
N LEU A 142 13.27 5.65 8.77
CA LEU A 142 14.27 6.30 7.94
C LEU A 142 15.13 7.24 8.79
N SER A 143 16.40 6.90 8.98
CA SER A 143 17.38 7.74 9.65
C SER A 143 18.16 8.56 8.64
N ILE A 144 18.11 9.89 8.76
CA ILE A 144 18.80 10.82 7.88
C ILE A 144 20.01 11.38 8.64
N PRO A 145 21.24 11.02 8.24
CA PRO A 145 22.44 11.58 8.85
C PRO A 145 22.54 13.08 8.51
N CYS A 146 22.85 13.87 9.53
CA CYS A 146 23.09 15.30 9.44
C CYS A 146 24.47 15.63 10.03
N ASP A 147 25.14 16.65 9.49
CA ASP A 147 26.30 17.28 10.14
C ASP A 147 25.84 18.21 11.28
N GLU A 148 26.75 18.66 12.16
CA GLU A 148 26.43 19.58 13.27
C GLU A 148 25.79 20.89 12.81
N GLU A 149 26.33 21.48 11.75
CA GLU A 149 25.83 22.71 11.15
C GLU A 149 24.41 22.53 10.59
N GLU A 150 24.13 21.34 10.05
CA GLU A 150 22.83 21.00 9.51
C GLU A 150 21.81 20.69 10.62
N PHE A 151 22.24 20.06 11.71
CA PHE A 151 21.35 19.75 12.82
C PHE A 151 21.02 21.01 13.64
N SER A 152 22.00 21.88 13.84
CA SER A 152 21.88 23.10 14.63
C SER A 152 21.07 24.22 13.96
N GLN A 153 20.67 24.07 12.68
CA GLN A 153 19.83 25.06 11.97
C GLN A 153 18.37 25.10 12.47
N PHE A 154 17.93 24.03 13.14
CA PHE A 154 16.56 23.89 13.65
C PHE A 154 16.45 24.46 15.07
N ASP A 155 15.33 25.12 15.34
CA ASP A 155 14.95 25.64 16.66
C ASP A 155 14.15 24.57 17.40
N LEU A 156 14.87 23.63 17.99
CA LEU A 156 14.29 22.47 18.64
C LEU A 156 13.92 22.81 20.08
N PRO A 157 12.74 22.38 20.56
CA PRO A 157 12.51 22.36 21.99
C PRO A 157 13.53 21.39 22.61
N LYS A 158 14.43 21.91 23.44
CA LYS A 158 15.31 21.07 24.27
C LYS A 158 14.41 20.24 25.18
N ASN A 159 14.29 18.95 24.89
CA ASN A 159 13.77 17.97 25.84
C ASN A 159 14.89 17.52 26.77
#